data_AF-A0AAV2P8K3-F1
#
_entry.id   AF-A0AAV2P8K3-F1
#
_cell.length_a   1.000
_cell.length_b   1.000
_cell.length_c   1.000
_cell.angle_alpha   90.00
_cell.angle_beta   90.00
_cell.angle_gamma   90.00
#
_symmetry.space_group_name_H-M   'P 1'
#
loop_
_entity.id
_entity.type
_entity.pdbx_description
1 polymer ?
#
loop_
_entity_poly.entity_id
_entity_poly.type
_entity_poly.pdbx_seq_one_letter_code
_entity_poly.pdbx_strand_id
1 'polypeptide(L)'
;MCVVNHIFALSHGVANALQAKHIDLKNCVTMSENLIKELAIMRENFKPIYEEAGKLAAEIGATLSIPRRTGRQTLRANFDTEDCCEYYKLSVFLPFLDYFTSQLHERFMKHKGILQNIEVFLPFQVVKASDSEIARAIKEVMQQWPDDVISTEVGFLNEVKM
;
A
#
# COMPACT_ATOMS: atom_id res chain seq x y z
N MET A 1 -0.93 20.92 0.38
CA MET A 1 -1.00 20.06 -0.81
C MET A 1 0.31 19.29 -1.07
N CYS A 2 1.48 19.76 -0.64
CA CYS A 2 2.78 19.15 -0.96
C CYS A 2 2.93 17.69 -0.52
N VAL A 3 2.63 17.36 0.75
CA VAL A 3 2.71 15.97 1.26
C VAL A 3 1.91 15.00 0.39
N VAL A 4 0.67 15.35 0.07
CA VAL A 4 -0.22 14.53 -0.77
C VAL A 4 0.35 14.41 -2.18
N ASN A 5 0.84 15.51 -2.76
CA ASN A 5 1.44 15.50 -4.10
C ASN A 5 2.63 14.52 -4.19
N HIS A 6 3.55 14.57 -3.22
CA HIS A 6 4.71 13.67 -3.16
C HIS A 6 4.32 12.20 -3.05
N ILE A 7 3.40 11.88 -2.14
CA ILE A 7 2.94 10.49 -1.95
C ILE A 7 2.17 10.00 -3.18
N PHE A 8 1.34 10.86 -3.77
CA PHE A 8 0.57 10.50 -4.96
C PHE A 8 1.45 10.33 -6.19
N ALA A 9 2.50 11.15 -6.35
CA ALA A 9 3.49 10.98 -7.40
C ALA A 9 4.17 9.61 -7.32
N LEU A 10 4.57 9.15 -6.12
CA LEU A 10 5.12 7.80 -5.94
C LEU A 10 4.08 6.71 -6.25
N SER A 11 2.85 6.87 -5.76
CA SER A 11 1.81 5.87 -5.96
C SER A 11 1.19 5.86 -7.37
N HIS A 12 1.52 6.84 -8.21
CA HIS A 12 0.90 7.04 -9.50
C HIS A 12 1.05 5.82 -10.42
N GLY A 13 2.24 5.20 -10.42
CA GLY A 13 2.49 3.99 -11.20
C GLY A 13 1.58 2.82 -10.80
N VAL A 14 1.38 2.62 -9.49
CA VAL A 14 0.48 1.59 -8.96
C VAL A 14 -0.97 1.89 -9.32
N ALA A 15 -1.40 3.16 -9.20
CA ALA A 15 -2.76 3.56 -9.56
C ALA A 15 -3.06 3.30 -11.04
N ASN A 16 -2.13 3.64 -11.94
CA ASN A 16 -2.28 3.38 -13.37
C ASN A 16 -2.33 1.88 -13.67
N ALA A 17 -1.47 1.08 -13.04
CA ALA A 17 -1.46 -0.37 -13.22
C ALA A 17 -2.80 -0.99 -12.81
N LEU A 18 -3.39 -0.52 -11.70
CA LEU A 18 -4.70 -0.96 -11.17
C LEU A 18 -5.90 -0.42 -11.95
N GLN A 19 -5.71 0.52 -12.87
CA GLN A 19 -6.78 1.07 -13.71
C GLN A 19 -6.65 0.62 -15.17
N ALA A 20 -5.63 -0.18 -15.48
CA ALA A 20 -5.43 -0.71 -16.83
C ALA A 20 -6.56 -1.68 -17.22
N LYS A 21 -6.90 -1.72 -18.51
CA LYS A 21 -7.91 -2.65 -19.04
C LYS A 21 -7.50 -4.11 -18.89
N HIS A 22 -6.20 -4.39 -18.99
CA HIS A 22 -5.60 -5.71 -18.83
C HIS A 22 -4.73 -5.72 -17.56
N ILE A 23 -5.40 -5.71 -16.41
CA ILE A 23 -4.73 -5.72 -15.10
C ILE A 23 -3.98 -7.03 -14.88
N ASP A 24 -2.70 -6.90 -14.52
CA ASP A 24 -1.91 -7.96 -13.91
C ASP A 24 -1.83 -7.72 -12.41
N LEU A 25 -2.63 -8.46 -11.64
CA LEU A 25 -2.68 -8.34 -10.18
C LEU A 25 -1.35 -8.70 -9.52
N LYS A 26 -0.60 -9.67 -10.07
CA LYS A 26 0.70 -10.07 -9.51
C LYS A 26 1.67 -8.92 -9.61
N ASN A 27 1.76 -8.32 -10.79
CA ASN A 27 2.59 -7.15 -11.00
C ASN A 27 2.15 -5.99 -10.08
N CYS A 28 0.84 -5.73 -9.95
CA CYS A 28 0.33 -4.67 -9.07
C CYS A 28 0.72 -4.88 -7.60
N VAL A 29 0.65 -6.11 -7.09
CA VAL A 29 1.09 -6.44 -5.73
C VAL A 29 2.58 -6.19 -5.58
N THR A 30 3.42 -6.64 -6.52
CA THR A 30 4.87 -6.37 -6.50
C THR A 30 5.19 -4.88 -6.57
N MET A 31 4.50 -4.12 -7.41
CA MET A 31 4.65 -2.66 -7.46
C MET A 31 4.25 -2.00 -6.14
N SER A 32 3.20 -2.50 -5.49
CA SER A 32 2.77 -2.02 -4.16
C SER A 32 3.80 -2.33 -3.07
N GLU A 33 4.48 -3.47 -3.12
CA GLU A 33 5.60 -3.78 -2.21
C GLU A 33 6.76 -2.81 -2.35
N ASN A 34 7.10 -2.46 -3.60
CA ASN A 34 8.16 -1.50 -3.87
C ASN A 34 7.74 -0.09 -3.41
N LEU A 35 6.50 0.30 -3.66
CA LEU A 35 5.95 1.57 -3.16
C LEU A 35 6.04 1.67 -1.63
N ILE A 36 5.68 0.61 -0.89
CA ILE A 36 5.80 0.60 0.58
C ILE A 36 7.25 0.82 1.02
N LYS A 37 8.24 0.23 0.32
CA LYS A 37 9.66 0.46 0.61
C LYS A 37 10.08 1.90 0.33
N GLU A 38 9.61 2.49 -0.77
CA GLU A 38 9.89 3.89 -1.11
C GLU A 38 9.27 4.86 -0.09
N LEU A 39 8.05 4.59 0.37
CA LEU A 39 7.39 5.37 1.41
C LEU A 39 8.14 5.29 2.75
N ALA A 40 8.74 4.14 3.09
CA ALA A 40 9.58 4.01 4.26
C ALA A 40 10.84 4.88 4.18
N ILE A 41 11.44 5.01 2.98
CA ILE A 41 12.58 5.92 2.75
C ILE A 41 12.12 7.38 2.85
N MET A 42 10.96 7.72 2.27
CA MET A 42 10.38 9.06 2.35
C MET A 42 10.09 9.47 3.80
N ARG A 43 9.66 8.52 4.65
CA ARG A 43 9.37 8.74 6.07
C ARG A 43 10.53 9.39 6.84
N GLU A 44 11.76 9.00 6.52
CA GLU A 44 12.97 9.53 7.15
C GLU A 44 13.37 10.91 6.61
N ASN A 45 12.92 11.27 5.41
CA ASN A 45 13.35 12.47 4.66
C ASN A 45 12.22 13.48 4.43
N PHE A 46 11.62 14.02 5.50
CA PHE A 46 10.56 15.03 5.39
C PHE A 46 11.06 16.42 4.93
N LYS A 47 12.33 16.75 5.18
CA LYS A 47 12.87 18.11 5.00
C LYS A 47 12.67 18.69 3.59
N PRO A 48 12.91 17.96 2.48
CA PRO A 48 12.68 18.50 1.13
C PRO A 48 11.22 18.89 0.87
N ILE A 49 10.27 18.12 1.41
CA ILE A 49 8.82 18.40 1.28
C ILE A 49 8.46 19.69 2.01
N TYR A 50 9.06 19.91 3.19
CA TYR A 50 8.87 21.15 3.95
C TYR A 50 9.47 22.37 3.23
N GLU A 51 10.66 22.24 2.65
CA GLU A 51 11.31 23.32 1.89
C GLU A 51 10.50 23.70 0.64
N GLU A 52 9.95 22.72 -0.09
CA GLU A 52 9.05 22.97 -1.21
C GLU A 52 7.77 23.69 -0.79
N ALA A 53 7.16 23.26 0.32
CA ALA A 53 6.01 23.96 0.89
C ALA A 53 6.34 25.41 1.27
N GLY A 54 7.55 25.67 1.76
CA GLY A 54 8.04 27.01 2.07
C GLY A 54 8.19 27.90 0.83
N LYS A 55 8.70 27.34 -0.27
CA LYS A 55 8.81 28.03 -1.56
C LYS A 55 7.44 28.42 -2.11
N LEU A 56 6.50 27.47 -2.14
CA LEU A 56 5.12 27.71 -2.60
C LEU A 56 4.39 28.74 -1.71
N ALA A 57 4.64 28.72 -0.40
CA ALA A 57 4.10 29.73 0.50
C ALA A 57 4.66 31.12 0.18
N ALA A 58 5.97 31.23 -0.08
CA ALA A 58 6.60 32.50 -0.43
C ALA A 58 6.08 33.08 -1.74
N GLU A 59 5.76 32.25 -2.75
CA GLU A 59 5.17 32.68 -4.02
C GLU A 59 3.82 33.41 -3.85
N ILE A 60 3.05 33.05 -2.82
CA ILE A 60 1.78 33.69 -2.49
C ILE A 60 1.90 34.75 -1.38
N GLY A 61 3.13 35.12 -1.00
CA GLY A 61 3.40 36.09 0.06
C GLY A 61 3.10 35.60 1.48
N ALA A 62 3.04 34.28 1.69
CA ALA A 62 2.82 33.65 2.98
C ALA A 62 4.11 33.04 3.56
N THR A 63 4.12 32.82 4.88
CA THR A 63 5.22 32.15 5.58
C THR A 63 4.71 30.94 6.36
N LEU A 64 5.50 29.86 6.36
CA LEU A 64 5.20 28.70 7.18
C LEU A 64 5.44 29.04 8.65
N SER A 65 4.38 28.99 9.44
CA SER A 65 4.42 29.19 10.88
C SER A 65 3.56 28.14 11.58
N ILE A 66 3.85 27.91 12.86
CA ILE A 66 3.02 27.06 13.70
C ILE A 66 1.66 27.77 13.88
N PRO A 67 0.52 27.10 13.61
CA PRO A 67 -0.79 27.68 13.83
C PRO A 67 -0.98 28.12 15.29
N ARG A 68 -1.78 29.16 15.51
CA ARG A 68 -2.07 29.64 16.87
C ARG A 68 -2.61 28.51 17.75
N ARG A 69 -1.90 28.21 18.84
CA ARG A 69 -2.34 27.28 19.90
C ARG A 69 -3.29 28.05 20.83
N THR A 70 -4.52 27.57 21.03
CA THR A 70 -5.45 28.12 22.03
C THR A 70 -5.45 27.22 23.27
N GLY A 71 -5.68 27.78 24.46
CA GLY A 71 -5.63 27.03 25.73
C GLY A 71 -6.56 25.82 25.82
N ARG A 72 -7.55 25.73 24.92
CA ARG A 72 -8.37 24.53 24.70
C ARG A 72 -8.41 24.22 23.20
N GLN A 73 -7.72 23.16 22.78
CA GLN A 73 -7.87 22.52 21.47
C GLN A 73 -8.18 21.04 21.72
N THR A 74 -9.41 20.62 21.41
CA THR A 74 -9.86 19.22 21.60
C THR A 74 -9.97 18.44 20.30
N LEU A 75 -9.93 19.13 19.15
CA LEU A 75 -10.16 18.55 17.82
C LEU A 75 -8.87 18.38 17.00
N ARG A 76 -7.72 18.86 17.50
CA ARG A 76 -6.42 18.76 16.83
C ARG A 76 -5.34 18.38 17.82
N ALA A 77 -4.38 17.60 17.37
CA ALA A 77 -3.20 17.26 18.14
C ALA A 77 -2.38 18.52 18.43
N ASN A 78 -2.09 18.73 19.71
CA ASN A 78 -1.37 19.90 20.20
C ASN A 78 0.08 19.53 20.50
N PHE A 79 0.87 19.24 19.46
CA PHE A 79 2.26 18.82 19.62
C PHE A 79 3.09 19.90 20.30
N ASP A 80 3.86 19.50 21.30
CA ASP A 80 4.70 20.41 22.06
C ASP A 80 6.06 20.57 21.39
N THR A 81 6.06 21.36 20.31
CA THR A 81 7.27 21.72 19.56
C THR A 81 7.20 23.20 19.17
N GLU A 82 8.34 23.86 19.26
CA GLU A 82 8.54 25.23 18.78
C GLU A 82 9.12 25.25 17.36
N ASP A 83 9.59 24.10 16.85
CA ASP A 83 10.06 23.98 15.47
C ASP A 83 8.88 23.77 14.51
N CYS A 84 8.75 24.70 13.57
CA CYS A 84 7.70 24.68 12.56
C CYS A 84 7.81 23.44 11.64
N CYS A 85 9.03 23.04 11.28
CA CYS A 85 9.26 21.85 10.45
C CYS A 85 8.78 20.59 11.18
N GLU A 86 9.25 20.38 12.41
CA GLU A 86 8.84 19.24 13.24
C GLU A 86 7.33 19.25 13.52
N TYR A 87 6.72 20.44 13.72
CA TYR A 87 5.27 20.55 13.90
C TYR A 87 4.51 19.96 12.71
N TYR A 88 4.85 20.34 11.47
CA TYR A 88 4.18 19.82 10.28
C TYR A 88 4.54 18.37 9.97
N LYS A 89 5.74 17.92 10.36
CA LYS A 89 6.13 16.51 10.30
C LYS A 89 5.19 15.65 11.15
N LEU A 90 4.99 16.03 12.40
CA LEU A 90 4.18 15.29 13.37
C LEU A 90 2.67 15.42 13.10
N SER A 91 2.20 16.60 12.70
CA SER A 91 0.76 16.88 12.58
C SER A 91 0.15 16.51 11.24
N VAL A 92 0.95 16.47 10.17
CA VAL A 92 0.44 16.27 8.80
C VAL A 92 1.15 15.10 8.12
N PHE A 93 2.48 15.12 8.06
CA PHE A 93 3.24 14.17 7.26
C PHE A 93 3.15 12.74 7.78
N LEU A 94 3.53 12.51 9.04
CA LEU A 94 3.51 11.16 9.62
C LEU A 94 2.09 10.57 9.67
N PRO A 95 1.05 11.27 10.16
CA PRO A 95 -0.29 10.71 10.22
C PRO A 95 -0.82 10.29 8.84
N PHE A 96 -0.58 11.11 7.81
CA PHE A 96 -1.02 10.80 6.46
C PHE A 96 -0.22 9.66 5.84
N LEU A 97 1.10 9.66 5.99
CA LEU A 97 1.97 8.61 5.46
C LEU A 97 1.69 7.26 6.11
N ASP A 98 1.52 7.23 7.44
CA ASP A 98 1.20 6.03 8.20
C ASP A 98 -0.19 5.50 7.81
N TYR A 99 -1.19 6.37 7.69
CA TYR A 99 -2.51 5.98 7.19
C TYR A 99 -2.44 5.41 5.77
N PHE A 100 -1.79 6.11 4.85
CA PHE A 100 -1.66 5.68 3.46
C PHE A 100 -0.95 4.32 3.35
N THR A 101 0.15 4.14 4.08
CA THR A 101 0.90 2.89 4.14
C THR A 101 0.05 1.75 4.73
N SER A 102 -0.74 2.03 5.77
CA SER A 102 -1.67 1.05 6.34
C SER A 102 -2.69 0.56 5.31
N GLN A 103 -3.21 1.48 4.46
CA GLN A 103 -4.15 1.14 3.40
C GLN A 103 -3.51 0.29 2.31
N LEU A 104 -2.24 0.54 1.95
CA LEU A 104 -1.50 -0.32 1.01
C LEU A 104 -1.29 -1.73 1.58
N HIS A 105 -0.92 -1.84 2.85
CA HIS A 105 -0.78 -3.14 3.50
C HIS A 105 -2.09 -3.91 3.54
N GLU A 106 -3.17 -3.24 3.94
CA GLU A 106 -4.48 -3.87 4.04
C GLU A 106 -5.00 -4.34 2.69
N ARG A 107 -4.85 -3.55 1.63
CA ARG A 107 -5.43 -3.85 0.32
C ARG A 107 -4.58 -4.77 -0.54
N PHE A 108 -3.27 -4.78 -0.36
CA PHE A 108 -2.38 -5.57 -1.22
C PHE A 108 -1.65 -6.66 -0.45
N MET A 109 -1.01 -6.34 0.69
CA MET A 109 -0.17 -7.31 1.40
C MET A 109 -0.98 -8.43 2.03
N LYS A 110 -2.17 -8.14 2.58
CA LYS A 110 -3.08 -9.17 3.11
C LYS A 110 -3.51 -10.20 2.04
N HIS A 111 -3.63 -9.75 0.78
CA HIS A 111 -4.10 -10.59 -0.32
C HIS A 111 -2.97 -11.25 -1.13
N LYS A 112 -1.70 -10.92 -0.84
CA LYS A 112 -0.55 -11.47 -1.57
C LYS A 112 -0.50 -13.01 -1.49
N GLY A 113 -0.69 -13.58 -0.30
CA GLY A 113 -0.66 -15.04 -0.12
C GLY A 113 -1.78 -15.73 -0.90
N ILE A 114 -2.99 -15.15 -0.84
CA ILE A 114 -4.15 -15.64 -1.59
C ILE A 114 -3.85 -15.65 -3.10
N LEU A 115 -3.32 -14.54 -3.62
CA LEU A 115 -2.96 -14.43 -5.03
C LEU A 115 -1.90 -15.47 -5.43
N GLN A 116 -0.88 -15.69 -4.60
CA GLN A 116 0.16 -16.70 -4.84
C GLN A 116 -0.42 -18.11 -4.92
N ASN A 117 -1.39 -18.44 -4.08
CA ASN A 117 -2.04 -19.75 -4.12
C ASN A 117 -2.88 -19.93 -5.39
N ILE A 118 -3.63 -18.90 -5.79
CA ILE A 118 -4.43 -18.96 -7.03
C ILE A 118 -3.51 -19.05 -8.26
N GLU A 119 -2.37 -18.36 -8.23
CA GLU A 119 -1.41 -18.35 -9.34
C GLU A 119 -0.91 -19.75 -9.69
N VAL A 120 -0.82 -20.66 -8.71
CA VAL A 120 -0.40 -22.06 -8.92
C VAL A 120 -1.28 -22.77 -9.95
N PHE A 121 -2.57 -22.44 -10.02
CA PHE A 121 -3.53 -23.08 -10.95
C PHE A 121 -3.47 -22.55 -12.38
N LEU A 122 -2.65 -21.51 -12.66
CA LEU A 122 -2.48 -21.05 -14.03
C LEU A 122 -1.76 -22.12 -14.85
N PRO A 123 -2.19 -22.42 -16.10
CA PRO A 123 -1.66 -23.54 -16.88
C PRO A 123 -0.12 -23.57 -16.99
N PHE A 124 0.51 -22.40 -17.13
CA PHE A 124 1.97 -22.29 -17.25
C PHE A 124 2.72 -22.38 -15.90
N GLN A 125 2.02 -22.24 -14.77
CA GLN A 125 2.57 -22.42 -13.43
C GLN A 125 2.35 -23.83 -12.91
N VAL A 126 1.20 -24.46 -13.17
CA VAL A 126 0.92 -25.85 -12.80
C VAL A 126 2.01 -26.79 -13.28
N VAL A 127 2.46 -26.62 -14.53
CA VAL A 127 3.54 -27.45 -15.14
C VAL A 127 4.88 -27.32 -14.40
N LYS A 128 5.10 -26.21 -13.69
CA LYS A 128 6.34 -25.92 -12.95
C LYS A 128 6.23 -26.23 -11.46
N ALA A 129 5.02 -26.27 -10.93
CA ALA A 129 4.75 -26.48 -9.52
C ALA A 129 4.94 -27.95 -9.15
N SER A 130 5.42 -28.19 -7.95
CA SER A 130 5.47 -29.53 -7.37
C SER A 130 4.10 -30.00 -6.91
N ASP A 131 3.90 -31.31 -6.86
CA ASP A 131 2.66 -31.93 -6.39
C ASP A 131 2.26 -31.49 -4.99
N SER A 132 3.24 -31.25 -4.11
CA SER A 132 3.01 -30.75 -2.75
C SER A 132 2.55 -29.28 -2.73
N GLU A 133 3.05 -28.45 -3.64
CA GLU A 133 2.61 -27.06 -3.77
C GLU A 133 1.18 -26.97 -4.28
N ILE A 134 0.82 -27.78 -5.28
CA ILE A 134 -0.54 -27.86 -5.82
C ILE A 134 -1.50 -28.37 -4.73
N ALA A 135 -1.16 -29.45 -4.03
CA ALA A 135 -2.01 -29.98 -2.95
C ALA A 135 -2.23 -28.96 -1.82
N ARG A 136 -1.18 -28.21 -1.44
CA ARG A 136 -1.30 -27.13 -0.45
C ARG A 136 -2.22 -26.02 -0.94
N ALA A 137 -2.04 -25.56 -2.18
CA ALA A 137 -2.88 -24.52 -2.76
C ALA A 137 -4.35 -24.96 -2.83
N ILE A 138 -4.63 -26.21 -3.23
CA ILE A 138 -5.98 -26.78 -3.26
C ILE A 138 -6.64 -26.70 -1.88
N LYS A 139 -5.93 -27.16 -0.84
CA LYS A 139 -6.44 -27.13 0.53
C LYS A 139 -6.76 -25.72 1.01
N GLU A 140 -5.86 -24.77 0.74
CA GLU A 140 -6.04 -23.37 1.14
C GLU A 140 -7.21 -22.71 0.39
N VAL A 141 -7.39 -23.00 -0.91
CA VAL A 141 -8.54 -22.51 -1.69
C VAL A 141 -9.85 -23.12 -1.19
N MET A 142 -9.91 -24.44 -0.98
CA MET A 142 -11.12 -25.11 -0.50
C MET A 142 -11.54 -24.64 0.89
N GLN A 143 -10.58 -24.32 1.75
CA GLN A 143 -10.86 -23.74 3.08
C GLN A 143 -11.40 -22.31 2.98
N GLN A 144 -10.85 -21.51 2.05
CA GLN A 144 -11.19 -20.10 1.91
C GLN A 144 -12.51 -19.88 1.16
N TRP A 145 -12.85 -20.76 0.22
CA TRP A 145 -14.05 -20.73 -0.61
C TRP A 145 -14.74 -22.10 -0.67
N PRO A 146 -15.32 -22.57 0.45
CA PRO A 146 -15.93 -23.90 0.53
C PRO A 146 -17.16 -24.04 -0.38
N ASP A 147 -17.85 -22.94 -0.67
CA ASP A 147 -19.06 -22.93 -1.50
C ASP A 147 -18.74 -22.88 -3.01
N ASP A 148 -17.55 -22.42 -3.39
CA ASP A 148 -17.14 -22.27 -4.80
C ASP A 148 -16.40 -23.52 -5.34
N VAL A 149 -15.87 -24.37 -4.46
CA VAL A 149 -15.17 -25.62 -4.84
C VAL A 149 -16.00 -26.84 -4.42
N ILE A 150 -16.73 -27.41 -5.37
CA ILE A 150 -17.65 -28.55 -5.15
C ILE A 150 -16.91 -29.91 -5.21
N SER A 151 -15.68 -29.94 -5.73
CA SER A 151 -14.90 -31.17 -5.89
C SER A 151 -14.24 -31.63 -4.59
N THR A 152 -13.83 -32.90 -4.54
CA THR A 152 -12.98 -33.40 -3.46
C THR A 152 -11.53 -33.00 -3.71
N GLU A 153 -10.67 -32.92 -2.68
CA GLU A 153 -9.25 -32.58 -2.84
C GLU A 153 -8.55 -33.44 -3.92
N VAL A 154 -8.85 -34.74 -3.94
CA VAL A 154 -8.32 -35.70 -4.92
C VAL A 154 -8.90 -35.46 -6.32
N GLY A 155 -10.19 -35.14 -6.41
CA GLY A 155 -10.85 -34.80 -7.67
C GLY A 155 -10.23 -33.55 -8.29
N PHE A 156 -10.07 -32.48 -7.50
CA PHE A 156 -9.48 -31.24 -7.95
C PHE A 156 -8.02 -31.42 -8.39
N LEU A 157 -7.25 -32.21 -7.64
CA LEU A 157 -5.86 -32.51 -8.01
C LEU A 157 -5.76 -33.22 -9.37
N ASN A 158 -6.68 -34.14 -9.66
CA ASN A 158 -6.73 -34.83 -10.94
C ASN A 158 -7.14 -33.90 -12.08
N GLU A 159 -8.10 -33.00 -11.85
CA GLU A 159 -8.53 -32.00 -12.85
C GLU A 159 -7.42 -31.00 -13.21
N VAL A 160 -6.67 -30.54 -12.21
CA VAL A 160 -5.54 -29.59 -12.41
C VAL A 160 -4.41 -30.25 -13.21
N LYS A 161 -4.28 -31.57 -13.16
CA LYS A 161 -3.20 -32.33 -13.83
C LYS A 161 -3.59 -32.96 -15.17
N MET A 162 -4.86 -32.95 -15.56
CA MET A 162 -5.31 -33.40 -16.90
C MET A 162 -4.88 -32.41 -17.97
#